data_AF-A0A383VTP9-F1
#
_entry.id   AF-A0A383VTP9-F1
#
_cell.length_a   1.000
_cell.length_b   1.000
_cell.length_c   1.000
_cell.angle_alpha   90.00
_cell.angle_beta   90.00
_cell.angle_gamma   90.00
#
_symmetry.space_group_name_H-M   'P 1'
#
loop_
_entity.id
_entity.type
_entity.pdbx_description
1 polymer ?
#
loop_
_entity_poly.entity_id
_entity_poly.type
_entity_poly.pdbx_seq_one_letter_code
_entity_poly.pdbx_strand_id
1 'polypeptide(L)'
;MAAVLTIDEEVFKSAARVTSAFLLLLAGCLVWQGVTRTSHMVAAVKRKERYERSKDASLLPIDRTVGNLLEWMPVFFGFFWTSMILTGGATVTAGWVYVAFRALYPFVAVNKGVTTAGAKPLILIATVPAYGALFALASPVICAVFF
;
A
#
# COMPACT_ATOMS: atom_id res chain seq x y z
N MET A 1 -16.01 -23.21 -26.63
CA MET A 1 -16.71 -21.93 -26.42
C MET A 1 -16.05 -21.24 -25.25
N ALA A 2 -15.38 -20.10 -25.44
CA ALA A 2 -14.86 -19.34 -24.31
C ALA A 2 -16.07 -18.73 -23.57
N ALA A 3 -16.16 -18.94 -22.26
CA ALA A 3 -17.14 -18.24 -21.43
C ALA A 3 -16.78 -16.75 -21.45
N VAL A 4 -17.67 -15.91 -21.97
CA VAL A 4 -17.50 -14.45 -21.92
C VAL A 4 -17.88 -14.02 -20.51
N LEU A 5 -16.88 -13.64 -19.72
CA LEU A 5 -17.09 -13.01 -18.42
C LEU A 5 -17.64 -11.60 -18.68
N THR A 6 -18.92 -11.39 -18.41
CA THR A 6 -19.53 -10.05 -18.44
C THR A 6 -19.39 -9.44 -17.05
N ILE A 7 -18.60 -8.37 -16.93
CA ILE A 7 -18.46 -7.60 -15.69
C ILE A 7 -19.37 -6.39 -15.82
N ASP A 8 -20.19 -6.16 -14.80
CA ASP A 8 -21.02 -4.97 -14.69
C ASP A 8 -20.15 -3.69 -14.71
N GLU A 9 -20.59 -2.69 -15.47
CA GLU A 9 -19.83 -1.46 -15.67
C GLU A 9 -19.56 -0.72 -14.35
N GLU A 10 -20.53 -0.71 -13.42
CA GLU A 10 -20.40 -0.04 -12.14
C GLU A 10 -19.46 -0.79 -11.19
N VAL A 11 -19.44 -2.13 -11.25
CA VAL A 11 -18.44 -2.96 -10.55
C VAL A 11 -17.04 -2.62 -11.05
N PHE A 12 -16.86 -2.53 -12.37
CA PHE A 12 -15.57 -2.19 -12.97
C PHE A 12 -15.12 -0.77 -12.58
N LYS A 13 -15.99 0.24 -12.71
CA LYS A 13 -15.68 1.63 -12.30
C LYS A 13 -15.31 1.72 -10.83
N SER A 14 -16.02 1.00 -9.97
CA SER A 14 -15.76 0.98 -8.53
C SER A 14 -14.39 0.37 -8.21
N ALA A 15 -14.04 -0.76 -8.85
CA ALA A 15 -12.73 -1.38 -8.72
C ALA A 15 -11.60 -0.48 -9.27
N ALA A 16 -11.85 0.18 -10.40
CA ALA A 16 -10.91 1.12 -11.01
C ALA A 16 -10.61 2.30 -10.06
N ARG A 17 -11.62 2.88 -9.40
CA ARG A 17 -11.43 3.98 -8.43
C ARG A 17 -10.54 3.59 -7.25
N VAL A 18 -10.76 2.42 -6.65
CA VAL A 18 -9.93 1.90 -5.55
C VAL A 18 -8.50 1.67 -6.03
N THR A 19 -8.34 1.07 -7.21
CA THR A 19 -7.03 0.82 -7.83
C THR A 19 -6.28 2.14 -8.08
N SER A 20 -6.94 3.13 -8.69
CA SER A 20 -6.38 4.45 -8.92
C SER A 20 -5.98 5.13 -7.61
N ALA A 21 -6.79 5.04 -6.55
CA ALA A 21 -6.44 5.60 -5.25
C ALA A 21 -5.17 4.96 -4.67
N PHE A 22 -5.03 3.64 -4.74
CA PHE A 22 -3.81 2.96 -4.31
C PHE A 22 -2.59 3.38 -5.14
N LEU A 23 -2.73 3.47 -6.46
CA LEU A 23 -1.63 3.86 -7.35
C LEU A 23 -1.21 5.33 -7.13
N LEU A 24 -2.17 6.23 -6.89
CA LEU A 24 -1.89 7.62 -6.55
C LEU A 24 -1.16 7.72 -5.20
N LEU A 25 -1.58 6.93 -4.21
CA LEU A 25 -0.87 6.82 -2.93
C LEU A 25 0.58 6.35 -3.13
N LEU A 26 0.78 5.27 -3.88
CA LEU A 26 2.11 4.74 -4.18
C LEU A 26 2.97 5.77 -4.91
N ALA A 27 2.43 6.44 -5.93
CA ALA A 27 3.11 7.50 -6.66
C ALA A 27 3.51 8.66 -5.73
N GLY A 28 2.59 9.09 -4.85
CA GLY A 28 2.87 10.10 -3.84
C GLY A 28 4.02 9.71 -2.91
N CYS A 29 4.03 8.47 -2.41
CA CYS A 29 5.11 7.95 -1.56
C CYS A 29 6.45 7.85 -2.31
N LEU A 30 6.45 7.44 -3.59
CA LEU A 30 7.65 7.41 -4.43
C LEU A 30 8.22 8.80 -4.67
N VAL A 31 7.36 9.78 -4.99
CA VAL A 31 7.76 11.18 -5.14
C VAL A 31 8.33 11.71 -3.82
N TRP A 32 7.66 11.47 -2.70
CA TRP A 32 8.13 11.89 -1.39
C TRP A 32 9.50 11.29 -1.02
N GLN A 33 9.70 9.99 -1.29
CA GLN A 33 11.00 9.32 -1.14
C GLN A 33 12.08 9.97 -2.01
N GLY A 34 11.78 10.19 -3.29
CA GLY A 34 12.71 10.78 -4.27
C GLY A 34 13.12 12.21 -3.90
N VAL A 35 12.15 13.05 -3.55
CA VAL A 35 12.37 14.44 -3.13
C VAL A 35 13.21 14.47 -1.85
N THR A 36 12.81 13.74 -0.81
CA THR A 36 13.53 13.74 0.48
C THR A 36 14.98 13.28 0.31
N ARG A 37 15.19 12.19 -0.44
CA ARG A 37 16.53 11.71 -0.77
C ARG A 37 17.35 12.77 -1.51
N THR A 38 16.76 13.41 -2.52
CA THR A 38 17.45 14.43 -3.32
C THR A 38 17.81 15.64 -2.46
N SER A 39 16.91 16.09 -1.59
CA SER A 39 17.15 17.17 -0.63
C SER A 39 18.32 16.87 0.30
N HIS A 40 18.40 15.65 0.84
CA HIS A 40 19.51 15.26 1.73
C HIS A 40 20.83 15.09 0.98
N MET A 41 20.79 14.60 -0.27
CA MET A 41 21.97 14.56 -1.14
C MET A 41 22.50 15.97 -1.42
N VAL A 42 21.64 16.93 -1.78
CA VAL A 42 22.03 18.32 -2.01
C VAL A 42 22.59 18.96 -0.74
N ALA A 43 21.99 18.68 0.43
CA ALA A 43 22.49 19.17 1.71
C ALA A 43 23.90 18.62 2.04
N ALA A 44 24.15 17.33 1.80
CA ALA A 44 25.46 16.72 2.01
C ALA A 44 26.54 17.34 1.09
N VAL A 45 26.22 17.55 -0.20
CA VAL A 45 27.11 18.22 -1.15
C VAL A 45 27.46 19.63 -0.68
N LYS A 46 26.48 20.41 -0.19
CA LYS A 46 26.73 21.74 0.39
C LYS A 46 27.67 21.70 1.60
N ARG A 47 27.62 20.63 2.39
CA ARG A 47 28.53 20.39 3.53
C ARG A 47 29.89 19.78 3.13
N LYS A 48 30.12 19.52 1.83
CA LYS A 48 31.28 18.78 1.32
C LYS A 48 31.42 17.37 1.91
N GLU A 49 30.29 16.77 2.28
CA GLU A 49 30.20 15.41 2.80
C GLU A 49 29.70 14.45 1.72
N ARG A 50 30.09 13.17 1.82
CA ARG A 50 29.49 12.12 0.99
C ARG A 50 28.14 11.73 1.58
N TYR A 51 27.09 11.80 0.76
CA TYR A 51 25.79 11.28 1.16
C TYR A 51 25.82 9.74 1.23
N GLU A 52 25.48 9.20 2.40
CA GLU A 52 25.34 7.77 2.65
C GLU A 52 23.90 7.46 3.09
N ARG A 53 23.13 6.82 2.19
CA ARG A 53 21.72 6.46 2.46
C ARG A 53 21.57 5.61 3.73
N SER A 54 22.50 4.71 4.00
CA SER A 54 22.47 3.81 5.17
C SER A 54 22.57 4.54 6.51
N LYS A 55 23.12 5.76 6.53
CA LYS A 55 23.24 6.60 7.74
C LYS A 55 22.07 7.57 7.89
N ASP A 56 21.15 7.62 6.93
CA ASP A 56 20.01 8.53 6.93
C ASP A 56 18.82 7.92 7.67
N ALA A 57 18.78 8.13 8.98
CA ALA A 57 17.70 7.65 9.83
C ALA A 57 16.32 8.24 9.46
N SER A 58 16.29 9.43 8.86
CA SER A 58 15.05 10.08 8.42
C SER A 58 14.47 9.47 7.15
N LEU A 59 15.30 8.91 6.27
CA LEU A 59 14.83 8.25 5.06
C LEU A 59 14.30 6.83 5.33
N LEU A 60 14.75 6.19 6.40
CA LEU A 60 14.34 4.83 6.78
C LEU A 60 12.82 4.60 6.84
N PRO A 61 12.00 5.40 7.56
CA PRO A 61 10.55 5.20 7.60
C PRO A 61 9.88 5.39 6.22
N ILE A 62 10.43 6.27 5.37
CA ILE A 62 9.94 6.52 4.02
C ILE A 62 10.26 5.34 3.11
N ASP A 63 11.50 4.83 3.17
CA ASP A 63 11.94 3.62 2.47
C ASP A 63 11.08 2.41 2.84
N ARG A 64 10.79 2.25 4.14
CA ARG A 64 9.91 1.18 4.62
C ARG A 64 8.48 1.34 4.17
N THR A 65 7.98 2.57 4.05
CA THR A 65 6.64 2.83 3.49
C THR A 65 6.56 2.38 2.03
N VAL A 66 7.48 2.82 1.17
CA VAL A 66 7.49 2.44 -0.25
C VAL A 66 7.65 0.94 -0.41
N GLY A 67 8.60 0.34 0.31
CA GLY A 67 8.82 -1.12 0.28
C GLY A 67 7.57 -1.89 0.70
N ASN A 68 6.91 -1.46 1.76
CA ASN A 68 5.68 -2.09 2.25
C ASN A 68 4.51 -1.96 1.27
N LEU A 69 4.33 -0.81 0.61
CA LEU A 69 3.31 -0.66 -0.43
C LEU A 69 3.58 -1.59 -1.62
N LEU A 70 4.83 -1.66 -2.09
CA LEU A 70 5.21 -2.51 -3.22
C LEU A 70 5.08 -4.01 -2.92
N GLU A 71 5.49 -4.43 -1.73
CA GLU A 71 5.41 -5.83 -1.29
C GLU A 71 3.96 -6.34 -1.26
N TRP A 72 3.05 -5.52 -0.74
CA TRP A 72 1.66 -5.92 -0.56
C TRP A 72 0.75 -5.57 -1.73
N MET A 73 1.21 -4.77 -2.70
CA MET A 73 0.47 -4.43 -3.92
C MET A 73 -0.01 -5.67 -4.71
N PRO A 74 0.84 -6.65 -5.06
CA PRO A 74 0.38 -7.80 -5.84
C PRO A 74 -0.66 -8.64 -5.08
N VAL A 75 -0.47 -8.81 -3.77
CA VAL A 75 -1.42 -9.53 -2.90
C VAL A 75 -2.76 -8.80 -2.85
N PHE A 76 -2.73 -7.48 -2.65
CA PHE A 76 -3.93 -6.65 -2.61
C PHE A 76 -4.69 -6.66 -3.93
N PHE A 77 -4.03 -6.35 -5.05
CA PHE A 77 -4.72 -6.32 -6.35
C PHE A 77 -5.22 -7.68 -6.78
N GLY A 78 -4.46 -8.75 -6.50
CA GLY A 78 -4.90 -10.12 -6.77
C GLY A 78 -6.19 -10.45 -6.03
N PHE A 79 -6.22 -10.26 -4.71
CA PHE A 79 -7.44 -10.53 -3.93
C PHE A 79 -8.56 -9.55 -4.24
N PHE A 80 -8.27 -8.26 -4.37
CA PHE A 80 -9.29 -7.24 -4.60
C PHE A 80 -10.04 -7.46 -5.90
N TRP A 81 -9.35 -7.60 -7.04
CA TRP A 81 -10.01 -7.78 -8.33
C TRP A 81 -10.76 -9.11 -8.41
N THR A 82 -10.16 -10.19 -7.92
CA THR A 82 -10.81 -11.51 -7.91
C THR A 82 -12.07 -11.48 -7.03
N SER A 83 -11.97 -10.88 -5.85
CA SER A 83 -13.10 -10.71 -4.92
C SER A 83 -14.21 -9.84 -5.51
N MET A 84 -13.87 -8.73 -6.18
CA MET A 84 -14.84 -7.86 -6.84
C MET A 84 -15.64 -8.61 -7.93
N ILE A 85 -14.96 -9.46 -8.72
CA ILE A 85 -15.59 -10.27 -9.76
C ILE A 85 -16.50 -11.33 -9.13
N LEU A 86 -16.00 -12.11 -8.16
CA LEU A 86 -16.75 -13.21 -7.54
C LEU A 86 -17.98 -12.74 -6.76
N THR A 87 -17.93 -11.54 -6.19
CA THR A 87 -18.99 -11.02 -5.30
C THR A 87 -19.89 -9.97 -5.96
N GLY A 88 -19.70 -9.69 -7.25
CA GLY A 88 -20.45 -8.63 -7.95
C GLY A 88 -20.22 -7.25 -7.31
N GLY A 89 -19.03 -6.99 -6.78
CA GLY A 89 -18.65 -5.71 -6.20
C GLY A 89 -18.93 -5.52 -4.70
N ALA A 90 -19.50 -6.52 -4.01
CA ALA A 90 -19.85 -6.40 -2.59
C ALA A 90 -18.64 -6.10 -1.67
N THR A 91 -17.42 -6.41 -2.12
CA THR A 91 -16.19 -6.21 -1.34
C THR A 91 -15.47 -4.89 -1.61
N VAL A 92 -16.08 -3.97 -2.37
CA VAL A 92 -15.50 -2.65 -2.67
C VAL A 92 -15.12 -1.87 -1.41
N THR A 93 -15.94 -1.95 -0.36
CA THR A 93 -15.70 -1.27 0.92
C THR A 93 -14.43 -1.78 1.59
N ALA A 94 -14.16 -3.09 1.54
CA ALA A 94 -12.91 -3.65 2.07
C ALA A 94 -11.69 -3.13 1.28
N GLY A 95 -11.83 -2.93 -0.03
CA GLY A 95 -10.82 -2.26 -0.85
C GLY A 95 -10.51 -0.84 -0.37
N TRP A 96 -11.54 -0.02 -0.13
CA TRP A 96 -11.36 1.34 0.40
C TRP A 96 -10.76 1.36 1.80
N VAL A 97 -11.21 0.48 2.69
CA VAL A 97 -10.64 0.36 4.05
C VAL A 97 -9.16 0.03 3.97
N TYR A 98 -8.78 -0.93 3.12
CA TYR A 98 -7.38 -1.27 2.90
C TYR A 98 -6.56 -0.04 2.44
N VAL A 99 -7.03 0.68 1.42
CA VAL A 99 -6.34 1.88 0.90
C VAL A 99 -6.24 2.97 1.96
N ALA A 100 -7.28 3.21 2.76
CA ALA A 100 -7.28 4.21 3.82
C ALA A 100 -6.22 3.92 4.89
N PHE A 101 -6.11 2.66 5.34
CA PHE A 101 -5.08 2.28 6.32
C PHE A 101 -3.67 2.26 5.72
N ARG A 102 -3.53 1.95 4.41
CA ARG A 102 -2.25 2.14 3.70
C ARG A 102 -1.87 3.61 3.57
N ALA A 103 -2.85 4.51 3.40
CA ALA A 103 -2.60 5.94 3.41
C ALA A 103 -2.22 6.45 4.81
N LEU A 104 -2.74 5.84 5.88
CA LEU A 104 -2.35 6.13 7.26
C LEU A 104 -0.91 5.67 7.59
N TYR A 105 -0.48 4.53 7.02
CA TYR A 105 0.83 3.93 7.27
C TYR A 105 2.03 4.90 7.19
N PRO A 106 2.25 5.72 6.13
CA PRO A 106 3.38 6.65 6.06
C PRO A 106 3.43 7.61 7.25
N PHE A 107 2.27 8.14 7.68
CA PHE A 107 2.18 9.05 8.82
C PHE A 107 2.58 8.34 10.11
N VAL A 108 2.09 7.12 10.32
CA VAL A 108 2.46 6.33 11.51
C VAL A 108 3.96 5.96 11.47
N ALA A 109 4.48 5.58 10.31
CA ALA A 109 5.87 5.19 10.12
C ALA A 109 6.83 6.32 10.51
N VAL A 110 6.61 7.55 10.03
CA VAL A 110 7.46 8.71 10.39
C VAL A 110 7.24 9.19 11.82
N ASN A 111 6.05 9.00 12.38
CA ASN A 111 5.74 9.32 13.78
C ASN A 111 6.20 8.21 14.74
N LYS A 112 7.44 7.74 14.60
CA LYS A 112 8.08 6.70 15.44
C LYS A 112 7.48 5.29 15.32
N GLY A 113 6.57 5.03 14.37
CA GLY A 113 6.13 3.68 14.03
C GLY A 113 7.23 2.82 13.41
N VAL A 114 8.23 3.45 12.78
CA VAL A 114 9.43 2.79 12.29
C VAL A 114 10.65 3.56 12.79
N THR A 115 11.61 2.85 13.37
CA THR A 115 12.91 3.43 13.78
C THR A 115 14.07 2.55 13.31
N THR A 116 15.30 2.99 13.55
CA THR A 116 16.52 2.19 13.29
C THR A 116 16.55 0.87 14.06
N ALA A 117 15.82 0.77 15.18
CA ALA A 117 15.63 -0.46 15.93
C ALA A 117 14.48 -1.34 15.38
N GLY A 118 13.94 -1.02 14.20
CA GLY A 118 12.86 -1.75 13.54
C GLY A 118 11.48 -1.13 13.73
N ALA A 119 10.46 -1.91 13.35
CA ALA A 119 9.06 -1.53 13.50
C ALA A 119 8.67 -1.49 14.98
N LYS A 120 7.89 -0.48 15.37
CA LYS A 120 7.36 -0.29 16.72
C LYS A 120 5.88 -0.66 16.78
N PRO A 121 5.34 -1.05 17.94
CA PRO A 121 3.93 -1.43 18.08
C PRO A 121 2.94 -0.41 17.53
N LEU A 122 3.30 0.88 17.53
CA LEU A 122 2.49 1.94 16.93
C LEU A 122 2.12 1.67 15.46
N ILE A 123 2.98 1.00 14.70
CA ILE A 123 2.71 0.66 13.29
C ILE A 123 1.48 -0.25 13.13
N LEU A 124 1.12 -1.00 14.19
CA LEU A 124 -0.01 -1.92 14.19
C LEU A 124 -1.35 -1.21 14.01
N ILE A 125 -1.44 0.08 14.35
CA ILE A 125 -2.64 0.90 14.12
C ILE A 125 -2.97 1.00 12.63
N ALA A 126 -1.95 1.02 11.76
CA ALA A 126 -2.14 1.02 10.32
C ALA A 126 -2.20 -0.41 9.75
N THR A 127 -1.36 -1.33 10.23
CA THR A 127 -1.23 -2.65 9.60
C THR A 127 -2.33 -3.63 9.96
N VAL A 128 -2.76 -3.69 11.22
CA VAL A 128 -3.75 -4.69 11.66
C VAL A 128 -5.10 -4.49 10.96
N PRO A 129 -5.67 -3.27 10.90
CA PRO A 129 -6.92 -3.06 10.17
C PRO A 129 -6.78 -3.30 8.66
N ALA A 130 -5.63 -2.94 8.06
CA ALA A 130 -5.35 -3.25 6.66
C ALA A 130 -5.34 -4.77 6.41
N TYR A 131 -4.76 -5.56 7.31
CA TYR A 131 -4.80 -7.03 7.21
C TYR A 131 -6.20 -7.59 7.43
N GLY A 132 -7.02 -7.00 8.30
CA GLY A 132 -8.43 -7.34 8.42
C GLY A 132 -9.19 -7.13 7.10
N ALA A 133 -8.97 -5.99 6.44
CA ALA A 133 -9.54 -5.72 5.12
C ALA A 133 -9.02 -6.69 4.05
N LEU A 134 -7.73 -6.99 4.06
CA LEU A 134 -7.12 -7.95 3.12
C LEU A 134 -7.69 -9.37 3.31
N PHE A 135 -7.92 -9.78 4.56
CA PHE A 135 -8.56 -11.06 4.87
C PHE A 135 -10.01 -11.11 4.37
N ALA A 136 -10.77 -10.01 4.53
CA ALA A 136 -12.12 -9.91 3.99
C ALA A 136 -12.13 -10.02 2.45
N LEU A 137 -11.13 -9.46 1.76
CA LEU A 137 -10.96 -9.62 0.32
C LEU A 137 -10.57 -11.04 -0.08
N ALA A 138 -9.68 -11.68 0.68
CA ALA A 138 -9.22 -13.05 0.43
C ALA A 138 -10.30 -14.10 0.66
N SER A 139 -11.21 -13.87 1.61
CA SER A 139 -12.24 -14.84 2.02
C SER A 139 -13.05 -15.41 0.85
N PRO A 140 -13.71 -14.62 -0.01
CA PRO A 140 -14.47 -15.17 -1.15
C PRO A 140 -13.58 -15.87 -2.18
N VAL A 141 -12.32 -15.46 -2.33
CA VAL A 141 -11.37 -16.09 -3.24
C VAL A 141 -11.00 -17.49 -2.73
N ILE A 142 -10.69 -17.61 -1.44
CA ILE A 142 -10.38 -18.88 -0.78
C ILE A 142 -11.61 -19.79 -0.85
N CYS A 143 -12.81 -19.26 -0.55
CA CYS A 143 -14.05 -20.01 -0.69
C CYS A 143 -14.21 -20.58 -2.10
N ALA A 144 -14.11 -19.74 -3.14
CA ALA A 144 -14.30 -20.18 -4.53
C ALA A 144 -13.25 -21.19 -5.04
N VAL A 145 -12.06 -21.24 -4.45
CA VAL A 145 -10.98 -22.15 -4.88
C VAL A 145 -11.05 -23.50 -4.16
N PHE A 146 -11.46 -23.51 -2.89
CA PHE A 146 -11.33 -24.69 -2.03
C PHE A 146 -12.66 -25.34 -1.61
N PHE A 147 -13.79 -24.65 -1.80
CA PHE A 147 -15.12 -25.09 -1.36
C PHE A 147 -16.16 -24.92 -2.47
#